data_AF-A0AAW2LEY3-F1
#
_entry.id   AF-A0AAW2LEY3-F1
#
_cell.length_a   1.000
_cell.length_b   1.000
_cell.length_c   1.000
_cell.angle_alpha   90.00
_cell.angle_beta   90.00
_cell.angle_gamma   90.00
#
_symmetry.space_group_name_H-M   'P 1'
#
loop_
_entity.id
_entity.type
_entity.pdbx_description
1 polymer ?
#
loop_
_entity_poly.entity_id
_entity_poly.type
_entity_poly.pdbx_seq_one_letter_code
_entity_poly.pdbx_strand_id
1 'polypeptide(L)' 'MVVVRAEAINPDIRKTEEKVVDSVVVTELAKPLTAYCRCWRSATFPLCDGSHVKHNKATGDNVGPLLLKKQ' A
#
# COMPACT_ATOMS: atom_id res chain seq x y z
N MET A 1 -16.10 -12.57 -27.67
CA MET A 1 -15.12 -13.16 -26.72
C MET A 1 -14.84 -12.09 -25.66
N VAL A 2 -15.23 -12.31 -24.40
CA VAL A 2 -15.02 -11.33 -23.32
C VAL A 2 -13.60 -11.52 -22.81
N VAL A 3 -12.75 -10.52 -22.98
CA VAL A 3 -11.39 -10.52 -22.43
C VAL A 3 -11.50 -10.05 -20.97
N VAL A 4 -11.47 -10.99 -20.03
CA VAL A 4 -11.32 -10.67 -18.61
C VAL A 4 -9.86 -10.28 -18.39
N ARG A 5 -9.57 -8.99 -18.33
CA ARG A 5 -8.24 -8.52 -17.92
C ARG A 5 -8.16 -8.60 -16.40
N ALA A 6 -7.21 -9.37 -15.87
CA ALA A 6 -6.87 -9.29 -14.46
C ALA A 6 -6.44 -7.85 -14.14
N GLU A 7 -7.12 -7.20 -13.18
CA GLU A 7 -6.77 -5.86 -12.77
C GLU A 7 -5.40 -5.85 -12.06
N ALA A 8 -4.56 -4.89 -12.42
CA ALA A 8 -3.28 -4.72 -11.76
C ALA A 8 -3.49 -4.28 -10.30
N ILE A 9 -2.68 -4.80 -9.37
CA ILE A 9 -2.77 -4.45 -7.95
C ILE A 9 -2.55 -2.94 -7.75
N ASN A 10 -1.59 -2.35 -8.45
CA ASN A 10 -1.31 -0.91 -8.44
C ASN A 10 -1.89 -0.24 -9.72
N PRO A 11 -3.02 0.48 -9.63
CA PRO A 11 -3.60 1.18 -10.77
C PRO A 11 -2.84 2.48 -11.10
N ASP A 12 -2.45 3.27 -10.09
CA ASP A 12 -2.14 4.70 -10.29
C ASP A 12 -0.81 5.19 -9.69
N ILE A 13 -0.21 4.46 -8.74
CA ILE A 13 0.96 4.96 -7.99
C ILE A 13 2.23 4.81 -8.84
N ARG A 14 2.91 5.93 -9.14
CA ARG A 14 4.27 5.98 -9.73
C ARG A 14 4.43 5.09 -10.98
N LYS A 15 3.43 5.08 -11.88
CA LYS A 15 3.36 4.19 -13.06
C LYS A 15 4.45 4.43 -14.12
N THR A 16 5.18 5.53 -14.03
CA THR A 16 6.35 5.81 -14.87
C THR A 16 7.59 5.04 -14.43
N GLU A 17 7.58 4.46 -13.24
CA GLU A 17 8.69 3.66 -12.73
C GLU A 17 8.54 2.20 -13.12
N GLU A 18 9.63 1.61 -13.63
CA GLU A 18 9.66 0.18 -13.98
C GLU A 18 9.35 -0.72 -12.77
N LYS A 19 9.79 -0.28 -11.58
CA LYS A 19 9.54 -0.97 -10.32
C LYS A 19 9.51 0.03 -9.17
N VAL A 20 8.34 0.21 -8.58
CA VAL A 20 8.17 1.06 -7.40
C VAL A 20 8.74 0.35 -6.17
N VAL A 21 9.77 0.95 -5.56
CA VAL A 21 10.44 0.49 -4.33
C VAL A 21 10.56 1.67 -3.38
N ASP A 22 10.28 1.43 -2.10
CA ASP A 22 10.46 2.38 -1.01
C ASP A 22 11.38 1.78 0.05
N SER A 23 12.39 2.55 0.46
CA SER A 23 13.39 2.16 1.46
C SER A 23 13.24 3.02 2.70
N VAL A 24 13.35 2.40 3.87
CA VAL A 24 13.20 3.08 5.15
C VAL A 24 14.29 2.60 6.08
N VAL A 25 15.05 3.55 6.64
CA VAL A 25 16.01 3.26 7.70
C VAL A 25 15.25 3.20 9.03
N VAL A 26 15.18 2.02 9.64
CA VAL A 26 14.31 1.77 10.81
C VAL A 26 14.66 2.69 12.00
N THR A 27 15.93 3.08 12.15
CA THR A 27 16.40 3.99 13.20
C THR A 27 15.80 5.41 13.07
N GLU A 28 15.42 5.83 11.85
CA GLU A 28 14.90 7.16 11.54
C GLU A 28 13.38 7.30 11.76
N LEU A 29 12.67 6.22 12.13
CA LEU A 29 11.22 6.30 12.33
C LEU A 29 10.86 7.28 13.46
N ALA A 30 10.13 8.36 13.18
CA ALA A 30 9.78 9.34 14.21
C ALA A 30 8.80 8.79 15.27
N LYS A 31 7.99 7.79 14.92
CA LYS A 31 6.94 7.24 15.79
C LYS A 31 7.33 5.86 16.33
N PRO A 32 6.88 5.47 17.54
CA PRO A 32 7.05 4.12 18.08
C PRO A 32 6.41 3.03 17.20
N LEU A 33 5.38 3.40 16.45
CA LEU A 33 4.65 2.54 15.53
C LEU A 33 4.35 3.33 14.24
N THR A 34 4.78 2.80 13.11
CA THR A 34 4.52 3.39 11.79
C THR A 34 3.92 2.34 10.87
N ALA A 35 2.79 2.68 10.22
CA ALA A 35 2.07 1.79 9.33
C ALA A 35 2.42 2.10 7.86
N TYR A 36 2.83 1.08 7.11
CA TYR A 36 3.16 1.14 5.68
C TYR A 36 2.10 0.45 4.83
N CYS A 37 1.77 1.06 3.70
CA CYS A 37 0.75 0.58 2.78
C CYS A 37 1.19 -0.71 2.09
N ARG A 38 0.25 -1.64 1.92
CA ARG A 38 0.41 -2.82 1.06
C ARG A 38 -0.72 -2.97 0.02
N CYS A 39 -1.72 -2.08 0.06
CA CYS A 39 -2.88 -2.15 -0.82
C CYS A 39 -2.77 -1.29 -2.09
N TRP A 40 -1.74 -0.44 -2.21
CA TRP A 40 -1.56 0.47 -3.36
C TRP A 40 -2.75 1.43 -3.59
N ARG A 41 -3.47 1.79 -2.53
CA ARG A 41 -4.60 2.76 -2.59
C ARG A 41 -4.39 3.99 -1.71
N SER A 42 -3.29 4.06 -0.97
CA SER A 42 -3.06 5.17 -0.04
C SER A 42 -2.67 6.44 -0.80
N ALA A 43 -3.30 7.56 -0.42
CA ALA A 43 -2.93 8.89 -0.85
C ALA A 43 -1.60 9.37 -0.25
N THR A 44 -1.17 8.77 0.87
CA THR A 44 0.13 9.04 1.52
C THR A 44 1.13 7.92 1.31
N PHE A 45 0.97 7.11 0.26
CA PHE A 45 1.91 6.05 -0.10
C PHE A 45 3.35 6.58 -0.10
N PRO A 46 4.30 5.92 0.61
CA PRO A 46 4.26 4.51 1.07
C PRO A 46 3.61 4.27 2.44
N LEU A 47 3.14 5.31 3.13
CA LEU A 47 2.47 5.17 4.42
C LEU A 47 1.04 4.65 4.25
N CYS A 48 0.48 4.07 5.31
CA CYS A 48 -0.93 3.69 5.35
C CYS A 48 -1.79 4.82 5.92
N ASP A 49 -2.81 5.22 5.17
CA ASP A 49 -3.85 6.18 5.58
C ASP A 49 -5.22 5.54 5.88
N GLY A 50 -5.34 4.22 5.79
CA GLY A 50 -6.59 3.49 5.99
C GLY A 50 -7.38 3.16 4.72
N SER A 51 -6.92 3.57 3.54
CA SER A 51 -7.61 3.31 2.26
C SER A 51 -7.86 1.83 1.96
N HIS A 52 -7.08 0.92 2.56
CA HIS A 52 -7.31 -0.53 2.47
C HIS A 52 -8.69 -0.96 2.99
N VAL A 53 -9.28 -0.24 3.95
CA VAL A 53 -10.62 -0.54 4.47
C VAL A 53 -11.69 -0.36 3.38
N LYS A 54 -11.61 0.75 2.63
CA LYS A 54 -12.52 1.01 1.51
C LYS A 54 -12.33 0.00 0.39
N HIS A 55 -11.08 -0.33 0.05
CA HIS A 55 -10.74 -1.36 -0.92
C HIS A 55 -11.35 -2.71 -0.53
N ASN A 56 -11.05 -3.21 0.67
CA ASN A 56 -11.56 -4.48 1.19
C ASN A 56 -13.09 -4.55 1.15
N LYS A 57 -13.78 -3.48 1.58
CA LYS A 57 -15.25 -3.43 1.56
C LYS A 57 -15.81 -3.50 0.15
N ALA A 58 -15.16 -2.87 -0.83
CA ALA A 58 -15.63 -2.82 -2.21
C ALA A 58 -15.35 -4.10 -3.00
N THR A 59 -14.26 -4.80 -2.69
CA THR A 59 -13.78 -5.96 -3.47
C THR A 59 -13.98 -7.30 -2.77
N GLY A 60 -14.29 -7.30 -1.47
CA GLY A 60 -14.28 -8.52 -0.64
C GLY A 60 -12.87 -8.99 -0.25
N ASP A 61 -11.85 -8.14 -0.46
CA ASP A 61 -10.45 -8.42 -0.12
C ASP A 61 -10.18 -8.25 1.39
N ASN A 62 -8.99 -8.65 1.84
CA ASN A 62 -8.60 -8.69 3.26
C ASN A 62 -7.21 -8.11 3.54
N VAL A 63 -6.70 -7.23 2.67
CA VAL A 63 -5.37 -6.63 2.83
C VAL A 63 -5.31 -5.62 3.98
N GLY A 64 -4.10 -5.40 4.51
CA GLY A 64 -3.83 -4.44 5.58
C GLY A 64 -2.38 -3.96 5.58
N PRO A 65 -2.03 -2.97 6.42
CA PRO A 65 -0.68 -2.40 6.43
C PRO A 65 0.37 -3.35 7.00
N LEU A 66 1.64 -3.03 6.76
CA LEU A 66 2.77 -3.52 7.55
C LEU A 66 3.02 -2.54 8.70
N LEU A 67 3.13 -3.06 9.92
CA LEU A 67 3.41 -2.25 11.11
C LEU A 67 4.88 -2.38 11.51
N LEU A 68 5.63 -1.28 11.41
CA LEU A 68 7.01 -1.19 11.91
C LEU A 68 7.00 -0.60 13.32
N LYS A 69 7.59 -1.32 14.28
CA LYS A 69 7.68 -0.93 15.68
C LYS A 69 9.13 -0.61 16.05
N LYS A 70 9.36 0.53 16.70
CA LYS A 70 10.60 0.77 17.45
C LYS A 70 10.48 0.02 18.78
N GLN A 71 11.38 -0.93 19.02
CA GLN A 71 11.58 -1.52 20.35
C GLN A 71 12.54 -0.66 21.15
#